data_AF-A0A1J5IDL7-F1
#
_entry.id   AF-A0A1J5IDL7-F1
#
_cell.length_a   1.000
_cell.length_b   1.000
_cell.length_c   1.000
_cell.angle_alpha   90.00
_cell.angle_beta   90.00
_cell.angle_gamma   90.00
#
_symmetry.space_group_name_H-M   'P 1'
#
loop_
_entity.id
_entity.type
_entity.pdbx_description
1 polymer ?
#
loop_
_entity_poly.entity_id
_entity_poly.type
_entity_poly.pdbx_seq_one_letter_code
_entity_poly.pdbx_strand_id
1 'polypeptide(L)'
;MNAIISRILFSIVLFVLTLVSGFIVAITDNPYNIVFFTIHKLFALVTTIVTGIAIYQMQKGIGLKPVVVFLVVVSVLFVIALFSSGAMLSIQKTPASAVLIVHRIVPVLMTVSAGATVFFLTSGK
;
A
#
# COMPACT_ATOMS: atom_id res chain seq x y z
N MET A 1 19.63 14.24 7.06
CA MET A 1 18.59 13.22 7.36
C MET A 1 19.03 11.90 6.74
N ASN A 2 18.94 10.76 7.44
CA ASN A 2 19.30 9.45 6.89
C ASN A 2 18.42 9.16 5.66
N ALA A 3 19.03 8.78 4.53
CA ALA A 3 18.32 8.53 3.27
C ALA A 3 17.21 7.47 3.41
N ILE A 4 17.38 6.49 4.29
CA ILE A 4 16.36 5.47 4.58
C ILE A 4 15.15 6.10 5.29
N ILE A 5 15.39 6.94 6.31
CA ILE A 5 14.32 7.63 7.06
C ILE A 5 13.52 8.55 6.12
N SER A 6 14.20 9.29 5.25
CA SER A 6 13.53 10.13 4.24
C SER A 6 12.62 9.31 3.32
N ARG A 7 13.06 8.12 2.90
CA ARG A 7 12.22 7.24 2.06
C ARG A 7 11.03 6.67 2.83
N ILE A 8 11.19 6.29 4.10
CA ILE A 8 10.07 5.82 4.94
C ILE A 8 9.02 6.93 5.10
N LEU A 9 9.45 8.14 5.44
CA LEU A 9 8.53 9.29 5.56
C LEU A 9 7.83 9.58 4.24
N PHE A 10 8.56 9.55 3.14
CA PHE A 10 7.99 9.74 1.81
C PHE A 10 6.97 8.65 1.45
N SER A 11 7.26 7.38 1.75
CA SER A 11 6.33 6.26 1.61
C SER A 11 5.06 6.44 2.43
N ILE A 12 5.15 6.93 3.68
CA ILE A 12 3.99 7.19 4.53
C ILE A 12 3.09 8.26 3.90
N VAL A 13 3.67 9.36 3.43
CA VAL A 13 2.93 10.44 2.76
C VAL A 13 2.22 9.91 1.50
N LEU A 14 2.94 9.18 0.65
CA LEU A 14 2.36 8.59 -0.56
C LEU A 14 1.27 7.55 -0.25
N PHE A 15 1.43 6.77 0.82
CA PHE A 15 0.42 5.82 1.26
C PHE A 15 -0.87 6.55 1.69
N VAL A 16 -0.76 7.64 2.46
CA VAL A 16 -1.91 8.47 2.83
C VAL A 16 -2.58 9.06 1.58
N LEU A 17 -1.80 9.58 0.62
CA LEU A 17 -2.34 10.08 -0.65
C LEU A 17 -3.04 8.99 -1.47
N THR A 18 -2.52 7.77 -1.45
CA THR A 18 -3.17 6.59 -2.07
C THR A 18 -4.54 6.33 -1.44
N LEU A 19 -4.63 6.36 -0.10
CA LEU A 19 -5.90 6.13 0.62
C LEU A 19 -6.91 7.25 0.34
N VAL A 20 -6.49 8.52 0.43
CA VAL A 20 -7.36 9.68 0.18
C VAL A 20 -7.89 9.65 -1.25
N SER A 21 -7.02 9.45 -2.25
CA SER A 21 -7.44 9.35 -3.65
C SER A 21 -8.34 8.13 -3.90
N GLY A 22 -8.10 7.00 -3.24
CA GLY A 22 -8.97 5.82 -3.33
C GLY A 22 -10.36 6.08 -2.74
N PHE A 23 -10.45 6.81 -1.64
CA PHE A 23 -11.73 7.24 -1.07
C PHE A 23 -12.48 8.18 -2.01
N ILE A 24 -11.79 9.15 -2.63
CA ILE A 24 -12.37 10.05 -3.64
C ILE A 24 -12.94 9.24 -4.81
N VAL A 25 -12.20 8.26 -5.34
CA VAL A 25 -12.68 7.36 -6.40
C VAL A 25 -13.92 6.58 -5.96
N ALA A 26 -13.98 6.17 -4.69
CA ALA A 26 -15.10 5.39 -4.16
C ALA A 26 -16.40 6.19 -4.01
N ILE A 27 -16.32 7.52 -3.83
CA ILE A 27 -17.49 8.41 -3.73
C ILE A 27 -17.87 9.06 -5.07
N THR A 28 -16.99 9.03 -6.07
CA THR A 28 -17.35 9.46 -7.43
C THR A 28 -18.17 8.38 -8.12
N ASP A 29 -19.35 8.73 -8.61
CA ASP A 29 -20.25 7.82 -9.33
C ASP A 29 -19.58 7.17 -10.55
N ASN A 30 -20.08 6.01 -10.96
CA ASN A 30 -19.63 5.31 -12.15
C ASN A 30 -20.31 5.92 -13.40
N PRO A 31 -19.61 6.26 -14.49
CA PRO A 31 -18.21 5.95 -14.83
C PRO A 31 -17.18 6.69 -13.95
N TYR A 32 -16.23 5.94 -13.38
CA TYR A 32 -15.16 6.53 -12.58
C TYR A 32 -14.47 7.66 -13.33
N ASN A 33 -14.21 8.77 -12.62
CA ASN A 33 -13.39 9.83 -13.18
C ASN A 33 -11.97 9.31 -13.45
N ILE A 34 -11.61 9.23 -14.72
CA ILE A 34 -10.34 8.67 -15.21
C ILE A 34 -9.13 9.35 -14.55
N VAL A 35 -9.21 10.64 -14.26
CA VAL A 35 -8.12 11.40 -13.63
C VAL A 35 -7.87 10.90 -12.22
N PHE A 36 -8.90 10.87 -11.37
CA PHE A 36 -8.77 10.39 -9.98
C PHE A 36 -8.37 8.92 -9.93
N PHE A 37 -8.93 8.11 -10.82
CA PHE A 37 -8.60 6.69 -10.92
C PHE A 37 -7.13 6.45 -11.31
N THR A 38 -6.62 7.23 -12.27
CA THR A 38 -5.21 7.16 -12.70
C THR A 38 -4.28 7.63 -11.59
N ILE A 39 -4.59 8.75 -10.94
CA ILE A 39 -3.81 9.30 -9.83
C ILE A 39 -3.71 8.29 -8.68
N HIS A 40 -4.82 7.65 -8.30
CA HIS A 40 -4.83 6.64 -7.24
C HIS A 40 -3.88 5.48 -7.55
N LYS A 41 -3.91 4.95 -8.78
CA LYS A 41 -3.02 3.86 -9.21
C LYS A 41 -1.55 4.28 -9.24
N LEU A 42 -1.26 5.50 -9.70
CA LEU A 42 0.11 6.01 -9.72
C LEU A 42 0.66 6.19 -8.30
N PHE A 43 -0.13 6.76 -7.37
CA PHE A 43 0.29 6.84 -5.97
C PHE A 43 0.49 5.46 -5.35
N ALA A 44 -0.42 4.50 -5.59
CA ALA A 44 -0.25 3.14 -5.11
C ALA A 44 1.06 2.53 -5.61
N LEU A 45 1.35 2.66 -6.91
CA LEU A 45 2.56 2.12 -7.52
C LEU A 45 3.84 2.74 -6.95
N VAL A 46 3.92 4.07 -6.89
CA VAL A 46 5.09 4.77 -6.35
C VAL A 46 5.28 4.41 -4.87
N THR A 47 4.19 4.36 -4.09
CA THR A 47 4.23 3.94 -2.68
C THR A 47 4.85 2.55 -2.55
N THR A 48 4.38 1.57 -3.32
CA THR A 48 4.89 0.20 -3.28
C THR A 48 6.37 0.12 -3.65
N ILE A 49 6.79 0.81 -4.71
CA ILE A 49 8.19 0.79 -5.18
C ILE A 49 9.12 1.43 -4.14
N VAL A 50 8.82 2.64 -3.67
CA VAL A 50 9.67 3.35 -2.70
C VAL A 50 9.78 2.56 -1.40
N THR A 51 8.66 1.99 -0.93
CA THR A 51 8.64 1.18 0.29
C THR A 51 9.47 -0.09 0.14
N GLY A 52 9.34 -0.78 -1.00
CA GLY A 52 10.16 -1.96 -1.30
C GLY A 52 11.65 -1.65 -1.33
N ILE A 53 12.05 -0.52 -1.94
CA ILE A 53 13.44 -0.05 -1.95
C ILE A 53 13.94 0.22 -0.53
N ALA A 54 13.14 0.89 0.30
CA ALA A 54 13.50 1.18 1.69
C ALA A 54 13.72 -0.11 2.49
N ILE A 55 12.79 -1.06 2.42
CA ILE A 55 12.87 -2.36 3.10
C ILE A 55 14.10 -3.15 2.63
N TYR A 56 14.36 -3.20 1.33
CA TYR A 56 15.51 -3.91 0.77
C TYR A 56 16.84 -3.35 1.28
N GLN A 57 16.97 -2.02 1.35
CA GLN A 57 18.20 -1.40 1.86
C GLN A 57 18.37 -1.60 3.36
N MET A 58 17.28 -1.60 4.13
CA MET A 58 17.33 -1.93 5.55
C MET A 58 17.78 -3.38 5.78
N GLN A 59 17.24 -4.32 5.01
CA GLN A 59 17.66 -5.73 5.08
C GLN A 59 19.14 -5.90 4.77
N LYS A 60 19.68 -5.20 3.77
CA LYS A 60 21.11 -5.25 3.43
C LYS A 60 22.02 -4.57 4.46
N GLY A 61 21.56 -3.52 5.11
CA GLY A 61 22.39 -2.71 6.00
C GLY A 61 22.46 -3.25 7.43
N ILE A 62 21.30 -3.48 8.05
CA ILE A 62 21.19 -3.82 9.48
C ILE A 62 20.60 -5.20 9.74
N GLY A 63 20.03 -5.84 8.70
CA GLY A 63 19.22 -7.05 8.84
C GLY A 63 17.87 -6.77 9.49
N LEU A 64 16.82 -7.46 9.06
CA LEU A 64 15.49 -7.35 9.66
C LEU A 64 15.25 -8.48 10.65
N LYS A 65 14.63 -8.16 11.78
CA LYS A 65 14.15 -9.16 12.75
C LYS A 65 13.13 -10.09 12.06
N PRO A 66 13.04 -11.38 12.45
CA PRO A 66 12.09 -12.33 11.85
C PRO A 66 10.63 -11.84 11.83
N VAL A 67 10.18 -11.15 12.90
CA VAL A 67 8.84 -10.56 12.97
C VAL A 67 8.60 -9.49 11.89
N VAL A 68 9.62 -8.68 11.59
CA VAL A 68 9.54 -7.65 10.54
C VAL A 68 9.49 -8.31 9.17
N VAL A 69 10.30 -9.36 8.94
CA VAL A 69 10.25 -10.14 7.69
C VAL A 69 8.86 -10.73 7.47
N PHE A 70 8.26 -11.33 8.50
CA PHE A 70 6.89 -11.85 8.43
C PHE A 70 5.87 -10.75 8.07
N LEU A 71 5.91 -9.59 8.73
CA LEU A 71 5.02 -8.47 8.45
C LEU A 71 5.19 -7.93 7.03
N VAL A 72 6.43 -7.88 6.52
CA VAL A 72 6.72 -7.50 5.13
C VAL A 72 6.10 -8.49 4.15
N VAL A 73 6.22 -9.80 4.39
CA VAL A 73 5.58 -10.82 3.53
C VAL A 73 4.07 -10.67 3.52
N VAL A 74 3.45 -10.48 4.69
CA VAL A 74 2.00 -10.22 4.79
C VAL A 74 1.60 -8.95 4.03
N SER A 75 2.36 -7.87 4.17
CA SER A 75 2.16 -6.61 3.45
C SER A 75 2.25 -6.80 1.93
N VAL A 76 3.19 -7.61 1.44
CA VAL A 76 3.31 -7.94 0.00
C VAL A 76 2.07 -8.66 -0.51
N LEU A 77 1.54 -9.62 0.25
CA LEU A 77 0.30 -10.32 -0.11
C LEU A 77 -0.89 -9.37 -0.18
N PHE A 78 -1.00 -8.41 0.75
CA PHE A 78 -2.04 -7.38 0.69
C PHE A 78 -1.88 -6.45 -0.50
N VAL A 79 -0.66 -6.02 -0.83
CA VAL A 79 -0.39 -5.24 -2.04
C VAL A 79 -0.84 -6.00 -3.29
N ILE A 80 -0.49 -7.29 -3.42
CA ILE A 80 -0.93 -8.13 -4.54
C ILE A 80 -2.46 -8.18 -4.61
N ALA A 81 -3.13 -8.42 -3.49
CA ALA A 81 -4.59 -8.42 -3.43
C ALA A 81 -5.21 -7.08 -3.84
N LEU A 82 -4.62 -5.94 -3.43
CA LEU A 82 -5.08 -4.60 -3.79
C LEU A 82 -4.92 -4.29 -5.28
N PHE A 83 -3.74 -4.59 -5.86
CA PHE A 83 -3.52 -4.37 -7.30
C PHE A 83 -4.41 -5.28 -8.15
N SER A 84 -4.55 -6.55 -7.75
CA SER A 84 -5.38 -7.52 -8.48
C SER A 84 -6.86 -7.13 -8.42
N SER A 85 -7.38 -6.82 -7.23
CA SER A 85 -8.77 -6.36 -7.08
C SER A 85 -9.03 -5.02 -7.77
N GLY A 86 -8.10 -4.06 -7.70
CA GLY A 86 -8.19 -2.79 -8.43
C GLY A 86 -8.18 -2.96 -9.95
N ALA A 87 -7.40 -3.90 -10.48
CA ALA A 87 -7.41 -4.24 -11.90
C ALA A 87 -8.74 -4.88 -12.33
N MET A 88 -9.27 -5.80 -11.53
CA MET A 88 -10.57 -6.44 -11.79
C MET A 88 -11.73 -5.44 -11.76
N LEU A 89 -11.74 -4.49 -10.81
CA LEU A 89 -12.72 -3.40 -10.78
C LEU A 89 -12.60 -2.48 -12.01
N SER A 90 -11.39 -2.31 -12.54
CA SER A 90 -11.13 -1.49 -13.74
C SER A 90 -11.76 -2.05 -15.02
N ILE A 91 -11.87 -3.37 -15.15
CA ILE A 91 -12.33 -4.04 -16.38
C ILE A 91 -13.83 -4.30 -16.41
N GLN A 92 -14.57 -3.99 -15.34
CA GLN A 92 -16.03 -4.11 -15.21
C GLN A 92 -16.64 -5.48 -15.62
N LYS A 93 -15.84 -6.56 -15.65
CA LYS A 93 -16.23 -7.89 -16.17
C LYS A 93 -16.53 -8.95 -15.10
N THR A 94 -16.47 -8.61 -13.81
CA THR A 94 -16.66 -9.56 -12.70
C THR A 94 -17.78 -9.11 -11.76
N PRO A 95 -18.57 -10.02 -11.15
CA PRO A 95 -19.59 -9.65 -10.17
C PRO A 95 -18.94 -8.84 -9.05
N ALA A 96 -19.27 -7.55 -9.01
CA ALA A 96 -18.45 -6.51 -8.41
C ALA A 96 -18.39 -6.56 -6.88
N SER A 97 -19.32 -7.24 -6.22
CA SER A 97 -19.48 -7.14 -4.77
C SER A 97 -18.30 -7.74 -3.99
N ALA A 98 -17.89 -8.97 -4.30
CA ALA A 98 -16.80 -9.64 -3.57
C ALA A 98 -15.45 -8.93 -3.79
N VAL A 99 -15.14 -8.57 -5.04
CA VAL A 99 -13.89 -7.86 -5.39
C VAL A 99 -13.85 -6.48 -4.73
N LEU A 100 -14.99 -5.77 -4.71
CA LEU A 100 -15.11 -4.48 -4.05
C LEU A 100 -14.95 -4.57 -2.54
N ILE A 101 -15.52 -5.60 -1.91
CA ILE A 101 -15.34 -5.88 -0.48
C ILE A 101 -13.86 -6.08 -0.17
N VAL A 102 -13.16 -6.91 -0.96
CA VAL A 102 -11.71 -7.13 -0.81
C VAL A 102 -10.96 -5.79 -0.93
N HIS A 103 -11.23 -5.02 -1.99
CA HIS A 103 -10.56 -3.74 -2.22
C HIS A 103 -10.87 -2.67 -1.16
N ARG A 104 -11.94 -2.83 -0.37
CA ARG A 104 -12.31 -1.95 0.75
C ARG A 104 -11.74 -2.41 2.10
N ILE A 105 -11.64 -3.72 2.34
CA ILE A 105 -11.15 -4.27 3.62
C ILE A 105 -9.62 -4.35 3.64
N VAL A 106 -9.00 -4.81 2.55
CA VAL A 106 -7.55 -5.02 2.50
C VAL A 106 -6.72 -3.74 2.76
N PRO A 107 -7.13 -2.51 2.36
CA PRO A 107 -6.40 -1.30 2.73
C PRO A 107 -6.29 -1.09 4.25
N VAL A 108 -7.32 -1.48 5.01
CA VAL A 108 -7.30 -1.40 6.48
C VAL A 108 -6.28 -2.39 7.04
N LEU A 109 -6.31 -3.64 6.57
CA LEU A 109 -5.35 -4.66 6.97
C LEU A 109 -3.91 -4.28 6.60
N MET A 110 -3.73 -3.70 5.41
CA MET A 110 -2.44 -3.15 4.96
C MET A 110 -1.97 -2.01 5.86
N THR A 111 -2.86 -1.10 6.26
CA THR A 111 -2.53 0.01 7.17
C THR A 111 -2.05 -0.51 8.52
N VAL A 112 -2.75 -1.51 9.09
CA VAL A 112 -2.35 -2.14 10.36
C VAL A 112 -0.99 -2.84 10.22
N SER A 113 -0.80 -3.63 9.16
CA SER A 113 0.47 -4.34 8.91
C SER A 113 1.65 -3.39 8.67
N ALA A 114 1.44 -2.32 7.90
CA ALA A 114 2.44 -1.29 7.65
C ALA A 114 2.78 -0.51 8.94
N GLY A 115 1.77 -0.13 9.71
CA GLY A 115 1.95 0.53 11.01
C GLY A 115 2.73 -0.34 12.00
N ALA A 116 2.39 -1.64 12.09
CA ALA A 116 3.14 -2.60 12.89
C ALA A 116 4.58 -2.74 12.40
N THR A 117 4.81 -2.80 11.09
CA THR A 117 6.16 -2.87 10.50
C THR A 117 6.99 -1.66 10.91
N VAL A 118 6.46 -0.44 10.74
CA VAL A 118 7.15 0.78 11.16
C VAL A 118 7.40 0.79 12.66
N PHE A 119 6.42 0.42 13.47
CA PHE A 119 6.58 0.33 14.93
C PHE A 119 7.71 -0.63 15.33
N PHE A 120 7.73 -1.86 14.82
CA PHE A 120 8.81 -2.81 15.17
C PHE A 120 10.19 -2.40 14.64
N LEU A 121 10.23 -1.61 13.55
CA LEU A 121 11.47 -1.03 13.04
C LEU A 121 11.99 0.12 13.93
N THR A 122 11.11 0.94 14.50
CA THR A 122 11.49 2.11 15.32
C THR A 122 11.60 1.80 16.81
N SER A 123 10.83 0.83 17.32
CA SER A 123 10.77 0.45 18.73
C SER A 123 11.92 -0.46 19.15
N GLY A 124 12.96 -0.61 18.31
CA GLY A 124 14.16 -1.42 18.56
C GLY A 124 15.12 -0.85 19.60
N LYS A 125 14.62 -0.42 20.75
CA LYS A 125 15.29 -0.75 22.01
C LYS A 125 15.03 -2.22 22.33
#